data_AF-A0A3N5UT09-F1
#
_entry.id   AF-A0A3N5UT09-F1
#
_cell.length_a   1.000
_cell.length_b   1.000
_cell.length_c   1.000
_cell.angle_alpha   90.00
_cell.angle_beta   90.00
_cell.angle_gamma   90.00
#
_symmetry.space_group_name_H-M   'P 1'
#
loop_
_entity.id
_entity.type
_entity.pdbx_description
1 polymer ?
#
loop_
_entity_poly.entity_id
_entity_poly.type
_entity_poly.pdbx_seq_one_letter_code
_entity_poly.pdbx_strand_id
1 'polypeptide(L)'
;EEIRIAIAAGMGSTIGGILRLPFGGAIFSLELLYRRDFIIKSLYPAFLASITSYIISGIILDWPPFLYIPQEFITKTSLQSIAAYGIIAAIIGIIGIGYVKTIQIFQRHFENMKIPLYFKPALGGVIIGMFAIGFPEILGTGYGWLQLAALGNHQIFPLWIMFPVIVMKIFATSVSNASRNSTGLLGPSLVIGGLVGSALITLFHSFGIFMFIDTTSATLISIFAFFTASTRTPISAIVIGIEMVGSYTLLIPTVISVIISNIISGKNNYIYKNYVSNIRTQLLNAKKHDSKLRNYLVRDVMNSDFYNINHNATINDAVQIMRDLNVKSLVVTNNEDKFEGMVYFEDLSSVSKIQENMTVKSIMIHDPPILRPLDTIMNYFELISKTAVSEIPVISPDDNKLVLSILSLRDINKLLNNINDPIFPDLEKSNSKLQKVINSDTYNLSEDEEFDKFDKDNKIISRLKDYWA
;
A
#
# COMPACT_ATOMS: atom_id res chain seq x y z
N GLU A 1 -9.33 -9.76 -8.63
CA GLU A 1 -8.50 -9.06 -9.63
C GLU A 1 -9.13 -7.76 -10.13
N GLU A 2 -10.44 -7.76 -10.42
CA GLU A 2 -11.16 -6.60 -10.98
C GLU A 2 -11.10 -5.32 -10.13
N ILE A 3 -11.25 -5.43 -8.80
CA ILE A 3 -11.13 -4.29 -7.88
C ILE A 3 -9.76 -3.59 -8.03
N ARG A 4 -8.69 -4.38 -8.22
CA ARG A 4 -7.33 -3.87 -8.40
C ARG A 4 -7.23 -3.07 -9.71
N ILE A 5 -7.81 -3.60 -10.79
CA ILE A 5 -7.88 -2.90 -12.09
C ILE A 5 -8.67 -1.59 -11.96
N ALA A 6 -9.82 -1.62 -11.28
CA ALA A 6 -10.66 -0.44 -11.08
C ALA A 6 -9.95 0.65 -10.24
N ILE A 7 -9.24 0.28 -9.17
CA ILE A 7 -8.47 1.22 -8.35
C ILE A 7 -7.34 1.86 -9.18
N ALA A 8 -6.63 1.06 -9.99
CA ALA A 8 -5.58 1.57 -10.87
C ALA A 8 -6.15 2.53 -11.92
N ALA A 9 -7.29 2.19 -12.53
CA ALA A 9 -7.99 3.06 -13.47
C ALA A 9 -8.45 4.37 -12.83
N GLY A 10 -9.02 4.31 -11.62
CA GLY A 10 -9.42 5.50 -10.85
C GLY A 10 -8.23 6.40 -10.52
N MET A 11 -7.12 5.83 -10.04
CA MET A 11 -5.90 6.58 -9.78
C MET A 11 -5.31 7.18 -11.06
N GLY A 12 -5.23 6.40 -12.14
CA GLY A 12 -4.76 6.87 -13.45
C GLY A 12 -5.58 8.06 -13.96
N SER A 13 -6.91 7.95 -13.94
CA SER A 13 -7.84 9.03 -14.31
C SER A 13 -7.61 10.32 -13.52
N THR A 14 -7.39 10.20 -12.22
CA THR A 14 -7.18 11.34 -11.33
C THR A 14 -5.87 12.05 -11.66
N ILE A 15 -4.77 11.31 -11.79
CA ILE A 15 -3.46 11.90 -12.06
C ILE A 15 -3.38 12.46 -13.48
N GLY A 16 -3.90 11.73 -14.47
CA GLY A 16 -3.95 12.17 -15.86
C GLY A 16 -4.73 13.47 -16.04
N GLY A 17 -5.89 13.60 -15.39
CA GLY A 17 -6.72 14.82 -15.46
C GLY A 17 -6.17 16.00 -14.68
N ILE A 18 -5.68 15.79 -13.45
CA ILE A 18 -5.20 16.87 -12.57
C ILE A 18 -3.84 17.41 -13.04
N LEU A 19 -2.88 16.52 -13.33
CA LEU A 19 -1.55 16.93 -13.77
C LEU A 19 -1.49 17.19 -15.27
N ARG A 20 -2.51 16.79 -16.03
CA ARG A 20 -2.55 16.89 -17.49
C ARG A 20 -1.46 16.06 -18.17
N LEU A 21 -1.18 14.90 -17.57
CA LEU A 21 -0.15 13.95 -17.97
C LEU A 21 -0.77 12.56 -18.09
N PRO A 22 -1.61 12.30 -19.11
CA PRO A 22 -2.32 11.03 -19.24
C PRO A 22 -1.41 9.81 -19.24
N PHE A 23 -0.24 9.86 -19.88
CA PHE A 23 0.66 8.71 -19.92
C PHE A 23 1.37 8.50 -18.58
N GLY A 24 1.92 9.57 -18.03
CA GLY A 24 2.57 9.59 -16.73
C GLY A 24 1.63 9.15 -15.60
N GLY A 25 0.38 9.60 -15.63
CA GLY A 25 -0.65 9.26 -14.63
C GLY A 25 -1.03 7.78 -14.63
N ALA A 26 -1.21 7.19 -15.81
CA ALA A 26 -1.53 5.78 -15.95
C ALA A 26 -0.38 4.91 -15.42
N ILE A 27 0.86 5.17 -15.83
CA ILE A 27 2.03 4.42 -15.37
C ILE A 27 2.26 4.63 -13.88
N PHE A 28 2.05 5.85 -13.38
CA PHE A 28 2.14 6.16 -11.95
C PHE A 28 1.16 5.34 -11.10
N SER A 29 -0.08 5.19 -11.57
CA SER A 29 -1.06 4.36 -10.85
C SER A 29 -0.57 2.93 -10.67
N LEU A 30 0.10 2.38 -11.68
CA LEU A 30 0.56 1.00 -11.71
C LEU A 30 1.85 0.82 -10.93
N GLU A 31 2.83 1.70 -11.13
CA GLU A 31 4.11 1.61 -10.42
C GLU A 31 3.93 1.86 -8.92
N LEU A 32 3.02 2.76 -8.54
CA LEU A 32 2.74 3.01 -7.13
C LEU A 32 1.98 1.86 -6.46
N LEU A 33 0.92 1.33 -7.08
CA LEU A 33 0.09 0.25 -6.52
C LEU A 33 0.76 -1.12 -6.62
N TYR A 34 1.36 -1.43 -7.77
CA TYR A 34 1.86 -2.75 -8.14
C TYR A 34 3.38 -2.80 -8.22
N ARG A 35 4.06 -2.31 -7.18
CA ARG A 35 5.54 -2.25 -7.11
C ARG A 35 6.28 -3.57 -7.38
N ARG A 36 5.63 -4.73 -7.24
CA ARG A 36 6.26 -6.05 -7.42
C ARG A 36 5.59 -6.90 -8.49
N ASP A 37 4.29 -6.76 -8.67
CA ASP A 37 3.50 -7.60 -9.58
C ASP A 37 2.80 -6.71 -10.61
N PHE A 38 3.56 -6.17 -11.56
CA PHE A 38 3.01 -5.26 -12.58
C PHE A 38 1.91 -5.99 -13.37
N ILE A 39 0.64 -5.70 -13.07
CA ILE A 39 -0.49 -6.37 -13.72
C ILE A 39 -0.68 -5.72 -15.09
N ILE A 40 -0.11 -6.32 -16.13
CA ILE A 40 -0.21 -5.80 -17.51
C ILE A 40 -1.67 -5.60 -17.92
N LYS A 41 -2.59 -6.46 -17.47
CA LYS A 41 -4.04 -6.31 -17.73
C LYS A 41 -4.63 -4.99 -17.19
N SER A 42 -4.04 -4.39 -16.16
CA SER A 42 -4.50 -3.11 -15.60
C SER A 42 -3.95 -1.89 -16.35
N LEU A 43 -2.97 -2.08 -17.24
CA LEU A 43 -2.35 -1.02 -18.02
C LEU A 43 -3.34 -0.36 -18.98
N TYR A 44 -4.08 -1.16 -19.75
CA TYR A 44 -5.01 -0.65 -20.75
C TYR A 44 -6.19 0.14 -20.13
N PRO A 45 -6.90 -0.39 -19.10
CA PRO A 45 -7.93 0.39 -18.40
C PRO A 45 -7.39 1.67 -17.74
N ALA A 46 -6.18 1.64 -17.18
CA ALA A 46 -5.57 2.82 -16.58
C ALA A 46 -5.26 3.91 -17.60
N PHE A 47 -4.71 3.55 -18.77
CA PHE A 47 -4.50 4.50 -19.85
C PHE A 47 -5.80 5.09 -20.38
N LEU A 48 -6.80 4.25 -20.66
CA LEU A 48 -8.10 4.73 -21.15
C LEU A 48 -8.71 5.73 -20.18
N ALA A 49 -8.80 5.38 -18.90
CA ALA A 49 -9.38 6.27 -17.88
C ALA A 49 -8.58 7.58 -17.71
N SER A 50 -7.23 7.48 -17.76
CA SER A 50 -6.32 8.64 -17.71
C SER A 50 -6.50 9.59 -18.89
N ILE A 51 -6.57 9.05 -20.11
CA ILE A 51 -6.76 9.83 -21.35
C ILE A 51 -8.16 10.44 -21.39
N THR A 52 -9.20 9.70 -21.04
CA THR A 52 -10.57 10.24 -20.99
C THR A 52 -10.67 11.41 -20.01
N SER A 53 -10.08 11.28 -18.81
CA SER A 53 -10.03 12.35 -17.83
C SER A 53 -9.26 13.58 -18.33
N TYR A 54 -8.12 13.36 -19.00
CA TYR A 54 -7.35 14.43 -19.64
C TYR A 54 -8.15 15.16 -20.72
N ILE A 55 -8.84 14.45 -21.60
CA ILE A 55 -9.67 15.06 -22.67
C ILE A 55 -10.79 15.91 -22.06
N ILE A 56 -11.52 15.38 -21.07
CA ILE A 56 -12.61 16.11 -20.42
C ILE A 56 -12.07 17.36 -19.71
N SER A 57 -10.98 17.22 -18.95
CA SER A 57 -10.30 18.33 -18.29
C SER A 57 -9.83 19.40 -19.28
N GLY A 58 -9.28 18.96 -20.43
CA GLY A 58 -8.84 19.83 -21.51
C GLY A 58 -9.98 20.63 -22.15
N ILE A 59 -11.11 19.99 -22.44
CA ILE A 59 -12.31 20.64 -23.00
C ILE A 59 -12.89 21.68 -22.04
N ILE A 60 -12.93 21.39 -20.74
CA ILE A 60 -13.53 22.29 -19.74
C ILE A 60 -12.62 23.47 -19.41
N LEU A 61 -11.30 23.25 -19.41
CA LEU A 61 -10.33 24.23 -18.93
C LEU A 61 -9.56 24.94 -20.05
N ASP A 62 -9.89 24.69 -21.32
CA ASP A 62 -9.23 25.22 -22.52
C ASP A 62 -7.76 24.80 -22.70
N TRP A 63 -7.43 23.55 -22.36
CA TRP A 63 -6.09 22.96 -22.57
C TRP A 63 -4.85 23.73 -22.03
N PRO A 64 -4.85 24.39 -20.84
CA PRO A 64 -3.62 24.92 -20.26
C PRO A 64 -2.53 23.85 -20.10
N PRO A 65 -1.25 24.16 -20.33
CA PRO A 65 -0.17 23.28 -19.90
C PRO A 65 -0.07 23.26 -18.36
N PHE A 66 0.50 22.20 -17.79
CA PHE A 66 0.80 22.17 -16.35
C PHE A 66 1.85 23.23 -15.95
N LEU A 67 2.91 23.34 -16.75
CA LEU A 67 3.91 24.41 -16.69
C LEU A 67 4.12 24.95 -18.10
N TYR A 68 4.20 26.26 -18.24
CA TYR A 68 4.56 26.91 -19.49
C TYR A 68 6.09 26.97 -19.61
N ILE A 69 6.67 26.13 -20.47
CA ILE A 69 8.12 26.05 -20.64
C ILE A 69 8.45 26.40 -22.09
N PRO A 70 8.96 27.61 -22.37
CA PRO A 70 9.39 27.94 -23.72
C PRO A 70 10.64 27.12 -24.06
N GLN A 71 10.59 26.39 -25.18
CA GLN A 71 11.64 25.43 -25.56
C GLN A 71 13.01 26.09 -25.81
N GLU A 72 13.02 27.39 -26.08
CA GLU A 72 14.24 28.20 -26.23
C GLU A 72 15.09 28.28 -24.95
N PHE A 73 14.47 28.09 -23.78
CA PHE A 73 15.19 28.07 -22.51
C PHE A 73 15.88 26.74 -22.22
N ILE A 74 15.68 25.70 -23.05
CA ILE A 74 16.27 24.38 -22.83
C ILE A 74 17.61 24.30 -23.56
N THR A 75 18.71 24.24 -22.80
CA THR A 75 20.05 24.08 -23.40
C THR A 75 20.26 22.69 -24.00
N LYS A 76 21.12 22.62 -25.03
CA LYS A 76 21.55 21.34 -25.61
C LYS A 76 22.34 20.54 -24.57
N THR A 77 21.95 19.30 -24.40
CA THR A 77 22.61 18.35 -23.50
C THR A 77 24.06 18.09 -23.95
N SER A 78 25.03 18.49 -23.12
CA SER A 78 26.44 18.10 -23.24
C SER A 78 26.83 17.07 -22.17
N LEU A 79 27.96 16.38 -22.36
CA LEU A 79 28.45 15.40 -21.37
C LEU A 79 28.72 16.05 -19.99
N GLN A 80 29.25 17.26 -19.98
CA GLN A 80 29.47 18.04 -18.76
C GLN A 80 28.14 18.42 -18.09
N SER A 81 27.11 18.74 -18.89
CA SER A 81 25.75 18.99 -18.40
C SER A 81 25.17 17.80 -17.66
N ILE A 82 25.31 16.60 -18.24
CA ILE A 82 24.84 15.35 -17.61
C ILE A 82 25.49 15.12 -16.25
N ALA A 83 26.81 15.32 -16.14
CA ALA A 83 27.52 15.15 -14.88
C ALA A 83 27.03 16.13 -13.80
N ALA A 84 26.85 17.40 -14.16
CA ALA A 84 26.34 18.42 -13.25
C ALA A 84 24.87 18.15 -12.83
N TYR A 85 24.00 17.75 -13.76
CA TYR A 85 22.65 17.30 -13.41
C TYR A 85 22.66 16.10 -12.46
N GLY A 86 23.58 15.15 -12.64
CA GLY A 86 23.75 14.02 -11.73
C GLY A 86 24.13 14.44 -10.30
N ILE A 87 25.01 15.44 -10.16
CA ILE A 87 25.39 16.00 -8.85
C ILE A 87 24.19 16.69 -8.18
N ILE A 88 23.46 17.52 -8.94
CA ILE A 88 22.26 18.21 -8.44
C ILE A 88 21.21 17.17 -8.01
N ALA A 89 20.99 16.14 -8.83
CA ALA A 89 20.07 15.05 -8.53
C ALA A 89 20.47 14.26 -7.28
N ALA A 90 21.76 14.11 -7.02
CA ALA A 90 22.25 13.46 -5.81
C ALA A 90 21.89 14.27 -4.54
N ILE A 91 22.10 15.59 -4.58
CA ILE A 91 21.71 16.49 -3.50
C ILE A 91 20.20 16.45 -3.28
N ILE A 92 19.43 16.47 -4.37
CA ILE A 92 17.97 16.38 -4.34
C ILE A 92 17.49 15.06 -3.73
N GLY A 93 18.14 13.94 -4.04
CA GLY A 93 17.87 12.65 -3.42
C GLY A 93 18.01 12.70 -1.91
N ILE A 94 19.05 13.36 -1.39
CA ILE A 94 19.28 13.56 0.06
C ILE A 94 18.18 14.45 0.66
N ILE A 95 17.84 15.56 0.01
CA ILE A 95 16.77 16.46 0.48
C ILE A 95 15.42 15.72 0.48
N GLY A 96 15.16 14.87 -0.51
CA GLY A 96 14.00 13.99 -0.57
C GLY A 96 13.91 13.04 0.64
N ILE A 97 15.05 12.57 1.17
CA ILE A 97 15.08 11.82 2.43
C ILE A 97 14.59 12.68 3.60
N GLY A 98 15.10 13.91 3.70
CA GLY A 98 14.66 14.88 4.71
C GLY A 98 13.16 15.13 4.64
N TYR A 99 12.62 15.36 3.44
CA TYR A 99 11.20 15.59 3.21
C TYR A 99 10.32 14.43 3.69
N VAL A 100 10.62 13.20 3.25
CA VAL A 100 9.85 12.01 3.64
C VAL A 100 9.92 11.77 5.15
N LYS A 101 11.11 11.90 5.75
CA LYS A 101 11.28 11.76 7.20
C LYS A 101 10.48 12.80 7.96
N THR A 102 10.49 14.05 7.50
CA THR A 102 9.74 15.14 8.13
C THR A 102 8.25 14.83 8.14
N ILE A 103 7.68 14.42 7.00
CA ILE A 103 6.26 13.99 6.93
C ILE A 103 5.98 12.89 7.95
N GLN A 104 6.80 11.84 8.00
CA GLN A 104 6.60 10.71 8.92
C GLN A 104 6.73 11.11 10.40
N ILE A 105 7.63 12.04 10.71
CA ILE A 105 7.80 12.58 12.07
C ILE A 105 6.54 13.34 12.48
N PHE A 106 6.03 14.23 11.63
CA PHE A 106 4.81 14.98 11.94
C PHE A 106 3.59 14.06 12.07
N GLN A 107 3.44 13.06 11.19
CA GLN A 107 2.39 12.05 11.30
C GLN A 107 2.40 11.38 12.67
N ARG A 108 3.56 10.89 13.14
CA ARG A 108 3.68 10.25 14.46
C ARG A 108 3.35 11.21 15.60
N HIS A 109 3.77 12.47 15.52
CA HIS A 109 3.45 13.46 16.55
C HIS A 109 1.93 13.69 16.63
N PHE A 110 1.28 13.97 15.50
CA PHE A 110 -0.18 14.16 15.47
C PHE A 110 -0.96 12.90 15.83
N GLU A 111 -0.48 11.71 15.51
CA GLU A 111 -1.07 10.44 15.93
C GLU A 111 -1.02 10.28 17.45
N ASN A 112 0.12 10.57 18.08
CA ASN A 112 0.33 10.45 19.53
C ASN A 112 -0.36 11.55 20.36
N MET A 113 -0.83 12.63 19.71
CA MET A 113 -1.59 13.67 20.40
C MET A 113 -2.95 13.15 20.87
N LYS A 114 -3.20 13.24 22.19
CA LYS A 114 -4.46 12.92 22.87
C LYS A 114 -5.53 14.00 22.63
N ILE A 115 -5.79 14.32 21.37
CA ILE A 115 -6.80 15.30 20.94
C ILE A 115 -7.88 14.55 20.14
N PRO A 116 -9.18 14.86 20.33
CA PRO A 116 -10.24 14.23 19.53
C PRO A 116 -10.01 14.41 18.03
N LEU A 117 -10.40 13.40 17.25
CA LEU A 117 -10.03 13.31 15.83
C LEU A 117 -10.49 14.53 15.01
N TYR A 118 -11.65 15.08 15.34
CA TYR A 118 -12.25 16.23 14.66
C TYR A 118 -11.51 17.55 14.88
N PHE A 119 -10.75 17.68 15.98
CA PHE A 119 -9.98 18.90 16.26
C PHE A 119 -8.59 18.91 15.61
N LYS A 120 -8.08 17.75 15.15
CA LYS A 120 -6.76 17.68 14.50
C LYS A 120 -6.69 18.53 13.22
N PRO A 121 -7.70 18.51 12.32
CA PRO A 121 -7.79 19.42 11.19
C PRO A 121 -7.75 20.91 11.56
N ALA A 122 -8.52 21.30 12.58
CA ALA A 122 -8.61 22.69 13.04
C ALA A 122 -7.25 23.18 13.57
N LEU A 123 -6.56 22.34 14.36
CA LEU A 123 -5.21 22.64 14.84
C LEU A 123 -4.22 22.80 13.68
N GLY A 124 -4.26 21.88 12.70
CA GLY A 124 -3.42 21.97 11.50
C GLY A 124 -3.66 23.27 10.72
N GLY A 125 -4.92 23.66 10.56
CA GLY A 125 -5.32 24.91 9.92
C GLY A 125 -4.82 26.15 10.65
N VAL A 126 -4.92 26.19 11.98
CA VAL A 126 -4.39 27.31 12.80
C VAL A 126 -2.88 27.42 12.68
N ILE A 127 -2.16 26.30 12.76
CA ILE A 127 -0.70 26.28 12.62
C ILE A 127 -0.30 26.79 11.24
N ILE A 128 -0.88 26.26 10.17
CA ILE A 128 -0.56 26.68 8.79
C ILE A 128 -0.94 28.14 8.58
N GLY A 129 -2.11 28.56 9.06
CA GLY A 129 -2.59 29.94 8.95
C GLY A 129 -1.66 30.94 9.62
N MET A 130 -1.14 30.62 10.80
CA MET A 130 -0.18 31.48 11.51
C MET A 130 1.11 31.68 10.69
N PHE A 131 1.64 30.62 10.08
CA PHE A 131 2.83 30.72 9.24
C PHE A 131 2.56 31.38 7.88
N ALA A 132 1.35 31.23 7.35
CA ALA A 132 0.95 31.84 6.07
C ALA A 132 0.88 33.38 6.14
N ILE A 133 0.75 33.97 7.33
CA ILE A 133 0.84 35.44 7.51
C ILE A 133 2.24 35.95 7.16
N GLY A 134 3.29 35.20 7.53
CA GLY A 134 4.68 35.58 7.23
C GLY A 134 5.18 35.07 5.87
N PHE A 135 4.67 33.92 5.43
CA PHE A 135 5.04 33.27 4.16
C PHE A 135 3.79 32.92 3.35
N PRO A 136 3.13 33.88 2.71
CA PRO A 136 1.92 33.62 1.92
C PRO A 136 2.16 32.63 0.76
N GLU A 137 3.41 32.46 0.32
CA GLU A 137 3.83 31.56 -0.75
C GLU A 137 3.56 30.08 -0.43
N ILE A 138 3.38 29.72 0.86
CA ILE A 138 3.05 28.35 1.25
C ILE A 138 1.59 27.98 0.97
N LEU A 139 0.72 28.97 0.73
CA LEU A 139 -0.69 28.75 0.42
C LEU A 139 -0.89 28.19 -1.00
N GLY A 140 -2.05 27.55 -1.22
CA GLY A 140 -2.42 26.98 -2.51
C GLY A 140 -1.48 25.88 -3.00
N THR A 141 -1.55 25.59 -4.31
CA THR A 141 -0.77 24.52 -4.94
C THR A 141 0.72 24.84 -4.99
N GLY A 142 1.08 26.12 -5.14
CA GLY A 142 2.45 26.57 -5.35
C GLY A 142 2.94 26.48 -6.80
N TYR A 143 2.08 26.11 -7.76
CA TYR A 143 2.46 25.99 -9.17
C TYR A 143 2.86 27.33 -9.81
N GLY A 144 2.29 28.44 -9.38
CA GLY A 144 2.71 29.78 -9.83
C GLY A 144 4.15 30.12 -9.41
N TRP A 145 4.53 29.79 -8.16
CA TRP A 145 5.90 29.96 -7.68
C TRP A 145 6.88 29.03 -8.39
N LEU A 146 6.46 27.79 -8.64
CA LEU A 146 7.22 26.84 -9.43
C LEU A 146 7.44 27.37 -10.86
N GLN A 147 6.42 27.96 -11.49
CA GLN A 147 6.49 28.56 -12.82
C GLN A 147 7.49 29.72 -12.85
N LEU A 148 7.46 30.63 -11.87
CA LEU A 148 8.43 31.73 -11.76
C LEU A 148 9.87 31.23 -11.57
N ALA A 149 10.04 30.22 -10.71
CA ALA A 149 11.34 29.59 -10.46
C ALA A 149 11.87 28.85 -11.70
N ALA A 150 10.99 28.18 -12.45
CA ALA A 150 11.34 27.50 -13.69
C ALA A 150 11.74 28.47 -14.80
N LEU A 151 11.11 29.66 -14.88
CA LEU A 151 11.49 30.71 -15.83
C LEU A 151 12.73 31.51 -15.42
N GLY A 152 13.36 31.18 -14.28
CA GLY A 152 14.54 31.88 -13.79
C GLY A 152 14.28 33.34 -13.41
N ASN A 153 13.05 33.69 -13.03
CA ASN A 153 12.68 35.06 -12.65
C ASN A 153 13.13 35.38 -11.21
N HIS A 154 14.44 35.42 -11.01
CA HIS A 154 15.08 35.65 -9.72
C HIS A 154 14.92 37.09 -9.21
N GLN A 155 14.45 38.01 -10.05
CA GLN A 155 14.12 39.39 -9.62
C GLN A 155 12.89 39.40 -8.72
N ILE A 156 11.86 38.62 -9.08
CA ILE A 156 10.63 38.48 -8.30
C ILE A 156 10.81 37.44 -7.19
N PHE A 157 11.55 36.36 -7.47
CA PHE A 157 11.73 35.24 -6.54
C PHE A 157 13.21 34.90 -6.31
N PRO A 158 13.93 35.75 -5.55
CA PRO A 158 15.36 35.59 -5.27
C PRO A 158 15.65 34.51 -4.19
N LEU A 159 16.91 34.05 -4.13
CA LEU A 159 17.36 32.94 -3.26
C LEU A 159 16.98 33.07 -1.78
N TRP A 160 17.15 34.25 -1.20
CA TRP A 160 16.81 34.55 0.20
C TRP A 160 15.32 34.42 0.53
N ILE A 161 14.42 34.46 -0.47
CA ILE A 161 13.00 34.14 -0.32
C ILE A 161 12.74 32.65 -0.63
N MET A 162 13.38 32.12 -1.67
CA MET A 162 13.21 30.72 -2.09
C MET A 162 13.53 29.71 -0.98
N PHE A 163 14.66 29.87 -0.28
CA PHE A 163 15.07 28.93 0.77
C PHE A 163 14.08 28.85 1.93
N PRO A 164 13.65 29.97 2.55
CA PRO A 164 12.58 29.96 3.54
C PRO A 164 11.28 29.34 3.02
N VAL A 165 10.85 29.70 1.81
CA VAL A 165 9.61 29.16 1.22
C VAL A 165 9.68 27.64 1.05
N ILE A 166 10.81 27.08 0.64
CA ILE A 166 11.00 25.62 0.55
C ILE A 166 10.81 24.95 1.91
N VAL A 167 11.49 25.46 2.94
CA VAL A 167 11.42 24.91 4.30
C VAL A 167 9.98 25.01 4.84
N MET A 168 9.36 26.17 4.67
CA MET A 168 8.01 26.43 5.13
C MET A 168 6.96 25.62 4.34
N LYS A 169 7.16 25.37 3.05
CA LYS A 169 6.28 24.50 2.24
C LYS A 169 6.39 23.03 2.69
N ILE A 170 7.60 22.55 3.00
CA ILE A 170 7.81 21.21 3.57
C ILE A 170 7.08 21.09 4.91
N PHE A 171 7.24 22.09 5.78
CA PHE A 171 6.57 22.15 7.08
C PHE A 171 5.05 22.17 6.92
N ALA A 172 4.50 23.08 6.12
CA ALA A 172 3.06 23.21 5.89
C ALA A 172 2.45 21.93 5.30
N THR A 173 3.14 21.30 4.36
CA THR A 173 2.71 20.02 3.78
C THR A 173 2.72 18.91 4.83
N SER A 174 3.75 18.87 5.69
CA SER A 174 3.87 17.87 6.75
C SER A 174 2.77 18.02 7.81
N VAL A 175 2.49 19.26 8.24
CA VAL A 175 1.41 19.57 9.19
C VAL A 175 0.04 19.26 8.58
N SER A 176 -0.22 19.68 7.34
CA SER A 176 -1.51 19.45 6.68
C SER A 176 -1.82 17.97 6.57
N ASN A 177 -0.85 17.17 6.10
CA ASN A 177 -1.00 15.73 6.01
C ASN A 177 -1.09 15.04 7.39
N ALA A 178 -0.32 15.48 8.39
CA ALA A 178 -0.36 14.91 9.73
C ALA A 178 -1.67 15.22 10.48
N SER A 179 -2.27 16.37 10.20
CA SER A 179 -3.55 16.81 10.79
C SER A 179 -4.78 16.02 10.32
N ARG A 180 -4.59 14.99 9.47
CA ARG A 180 -5.63 14.17 8.84
C ARG A 180 -6.54 14.95 7.88
N ASN A 181 -6.07 16.08 7.35
CA ASN A 181 -6.71 16.70 6.21
C ASN A 181 -6.54 15.80 4.98
N SER A 182 -7.56 15.72 4.13
CA SER A 182 -7.46 15.03 2.84
C SER A 182 -6.54 15.85 1.93
N THR A 183 -5.23 15.58 1.99
CA THR A 183 -4.21 16.32 1.24
C THR A 183 -3.38 15.39 0.38
N GLY A 184 -3.33 15.67 -0.93
CA GLY A 184 -2.42 14.99 -1.84
C GLY A 184 -0.96 15.44 -1.61
N LEU A 185 -0.03 14.48 -1.62
CA LEU A 185 1.40 14.74 -1.42
C LEU A 185 2.18 14.87 -2.74
N LEU A 186 1.55 14.56 -3.87
CA LEU A 186 2.16 14.62 -5.20
C LEU A 186 2.41 16.05 -5.64
N GLY A 187 1.38 16.92 -5.60
CA GLY A 187 1.51 18.33 -5.99
C GLY A 187 2.62 19.06 -5.24
N PRO A 188 2.64 19.02 -3.89
CA PRO A 188 3.72 19.61 -3.10
C PRO A 188 5.10 19.03 -3.44
N SER A 189 5.22 17.73 -3.72
CA SER A 189 6.50 17.13 -4.08
C SER A 189 7.07 17.69 -5.39
N LEU A 190 6.22 17.95 -6.39
CA LEU A 190 6.64 18.56 -7.65
C LEU A 190 7.13 20.01 -7.43
N VAL A 191 6.38 20.79 -6.65
CA VAL A 191 6.72 22.18 -6.33
C VAL A 191 8.01 22.26 -5.51
N ILE A 192 8.09 21.52 -4.40
CA ILE A 192 9.27 21.52 -3.53
C ILE A 192 10.50 21.07 -4.33
N GLY A 193 10.37 20.03 -5.16
CA GLY A 193 11.45 19.54 -6.02
C GLY A 193 11.97 20.58 -6.99
N GLY A 194 11.08 21.27 -7.69
CA GLY A 194 11.48 22.34 -8.61
C GLY A 194 12.05 23.56 -7.90
N LEU A 195 11.46 23.99 -6.78
CA LEU A 195 12.00 25.11 -5.99
C LEU A 195 13.39 24.80 -5.45
N VAL A 196 13.62 23.59 -4.93
CA VAL A 196 14.94 23.12 -4.50
C VAL A 196 15.93 23.12 -5.67
N GLY A 197 15.53 22.60 -6.82
CA GLY A 197 16.35 22.60 -8.03
C GLY A 197 16.77 24.00 -8.49
N SER A 198 15.78 24.88 -8.61
CA SER A 198 15.97 26.29 -8.98
C SER A 198 16.86 27.00 -7.95
N ALA A 199 16.63 26.81 -6.65
CA ALA A 199 17.47 27.41 -5.62
C ALA A 199 18.92 26.89 -5.65
N LEU A 200 19.11 25.59 -5.87
CA LEU A 200 20.45 24.99 -5.95
C LEU A 200 21.22 25.48 -7.17
N ILE A 201 20.61 25.50 -8.36
CA ILE A 201 21.31 25.96 -9.57
C ILE A 201 21.62 27.46 -9.51
N THR A 202 20.70 28.28 -9.01
CA THR A 202 20.95 29.72 -8.84
C THR A 202 22.04 29.97 -7.80
N LEU A 203 22.11 29.16 -6.74
CA LEU A 203 23.22 29.21 -5.80
C LEU A 203 24.54 28.84 -6.47
N PHE A 204 24.60 27.76 -7.26
CA PHE A 204 25.81 27.40 -8.00
C PHE A 204 26.24 28.47 -8.99
N HIS A 205 25.29 29.07 -9.72
CA HIS A 205 25.56 30.18 -10.63
C HIS A 205 26.15 31.39 -9.89
N SER A 206 25.69 31.69 -8.67
CA SER A 206 26.26 32.79 -7.87
C SER A 206 27.74 32.58 -7.50
N PHE A 207 28.20 31.33 -7.46
CA PHE A 207 29.61 30.97 -7.28
C PHE A 207 30.37 30.73 -8.60
N GLY A 208 29.74 30.96 -9.76
CA GLY A 208 30.32 30.70 -11.07
C GLY A 208 30.42 29.22 -11.44
N ILE A 209 29.71 28.34 -10.74
CA ILE A 209 29.69 26.89 -10.96
C ILE A 209 28.52 26.52 -11.87
N PHE A 210 28.71 25.59 -12.80
CA PHE A 210 27.69 25.06 -13.71
C PHE A 210 27.00 26.08 -14.64
N MET A 211 27.66 27.21 -14.95
CA MET A 211 27.16 28.28 -15.83
C MET A 211 26.75 27.84 -17.25
N PHE A 212 27.12 26.62 -17.66
CA PHE A 212 26.76 26.03 -18.95
C PHE A 212 25.37 25.36 -18.94
N ILE A 213 24.71 25.26 -17.79
CA ILE A 213 23.34 24.76 -17.62
C ILE A 213 22.40 25.94 -17.40
N ASP A 214 21.22 25.90 -18.00
CA ASP A 214 20.16 26.85 -17.73
C ASP A 214 19.34 26.48 -16.48
N THR A 215 18.84 27.52 -15.79
CA THR A 215 18.01 27.35 -14.58
C THR A 215 16.75 26.52 -14.86
N THR A 216 16.16 26.67 -16.05
CA THR A 216 14.92 26.00 -16.45
C THR A 216 15.08 24.48 -16.47
N SER A 217 16.08 23.97 -17.17
CA SER A 217 16.39 22.56 -17.34
C SER A 217 16.79 21.93 -16.02
N ALA A 218 17.63 22.61 -15.23
CA ALA A 218 17.95 22.17 -13.88
C ALA A 218 16.70 22.08 -12.99
N THR A 219 15.81 23.07 -13.05
CA THR A 219 14.54 23.07 -12.30
C THR A 219 13.65 21.89 -12.72
N LEU A 220 13.47 21.66 -14.02
CA LEU A 220 12.63 20.58 -14.54
C LEU A 220 13.16 19.20 -14.15
N ILE A 221 14.45 18.94 -14.38
CA ILE A 221 15.08 17.68 -13.97
C ILE A 221 14.93 17.45 -12.46
N SER A 222 15.03 18.53 -11.68
CA SER A 222 14.89 18.49 -10.22
C SER A 222 13.50 18.13 -9.74
N ILE A 223 12.44 18.57 -10.45
CA ILE A 223 11.05 18.15 -10.18
C ILE A 223 10.96 16.63 -10.22
N PHE A 224 11.44 16.01 -11.30
CA PHE A 224 11.31 14.56 -11.50
C PHE A 224 12.24 13.76 -10.58
N ALA A 225 13.47 14.25 -10.36
CA ALA A 225 14.43 13.68 -9.43
C ALA A 225 13.92 13.70 -7.98
N PHE A 226 13.26 14.78 -7.54
CA PHE A 226 12.66 14.85 -6.21
C PHE A 226 11.39 14.01 -6.12
N PHE A 227 10.56 14.03 -7.17
CA PHE A 227 9.35 13.22 -7.25
C PHE A 227 9.70 11.74 -7.02
N THR A 228 10.62 11.17 -7.79
CA THR A 228 11.06 9.78 -7.61
C THR A 228 11.69 9.51 -6.25
N ALA A 229 12.49 10.43 -5.70
CA ALA A 229 13.07 10.27 -4.37
C ALA A 229 12.01 10.14 -3.28
N SER A 230 10.87 10.81 -3.46
CA SER A 230 9.78 10.86 -2.50
C SER A 230 8.75 9.73 -2.71
N THR A 231 8.37 9.43 -3.95
CA THR A 231 7.32 8.46 -4.30
C THR A 231 7.86 7.08 -4.59
N ARG A 232 9.14 6.94 -4.94
CA ARG A 232 9.77 5.70 -5.40
C ARG A 232 9.13 5.11 -6.65
N THR A 233 8.86 5.97 -7.62
CA THR A 233 8.27 5.62 -8.92
C THR A 233 9.16 6.17 -10.06
N PRO A 234 10.36 5.61 -10.28
CA PRO A 234 11.29 6.12 -11.29
C PRO A 234 10.75 6.05 -12.72
N ILE A 235 10.03 4.99 -13.10
CA ILE A 235 9.51 4.85 -14.48
C ILE A 235 8.48 5.95 -14.74
N SER A 236 7.58 6.17 -13.79
CA SER A 236 6.56 7.21 -13.84
C SER A 236 7.20 8.59 -13.87
N ALA A 237 8.23 8.84 -13.06
CA ALA A 237 8.93 10.13 -13.03
C ALA A 237 9.55 10.47 -14.40
N ILE A 238 10.11 9.47 -15.09
CA ILE A 238 10.67 9.63 -16.44
C ILE A 238 9.57 9.97 -17.45
N VAL A 239 8.45 9.22 -17.44
CA VAL A 239 7.36 9.45 -18.40
C VAL A 239 6.65 10.77 -18.14
N ILE A 240 6.34 11.08 -16.89
CA ILE A 240 5.83 12.40 -16.45
C ILE A 240 6.78 13.49 -16.93
N GLY A 241 8.09 13.29 -16.83
CA GLY A 241 9.08 14.26 -17.27
C GLY A 241 9.07 14.53 -18.76
N ILE A 242 9.07 13.48 -19.58
CA ILE A 242 9.02 13.61 -21.04
C ILE A 242 7.71 14.30 -21.46
N GLU A 243 6.59 13.88 -20.88
CA GLU A 243 5.27 14.41 -21.21
C GLU A 243 5.09 15.87 -20.76
N MET A 244 5.60 16.24 -19.58
CA MET A 244 5.55 17.62 -19.08
C MET A 244 6.46 18.57 -19.86
N VAL A 245 7.67 18.12 -20.23
CA VAL A 245 8.62 18.95 -20.97
C VAL A 245 8.23 19.06 -22.45
N GLY A 246 7.56 18.06 -23.01
CA GLY A 246 7.14 18.04 -24.41
C GLY A 246 8.31 17.96 -25.41
N SER A 247 9.51 17.63 -24.94
CA SER A 247 10.73 17.57 -25.75
C SER A 247 11.66 16.47 -25.26
N TYR A 248 12.31 15.79 -26.22
CA TYR A 248 13.26 14.71 -25.94
C TYR A 248 14.66 15.20 -25.55
N THR A 249 14.94 16.51 -25.65
CA THR A 249 16.25 17.10 -25.36
C THR A 249 16.73 16.78 -23.94
N LEU A 250 15.82 16.82 -22.95
CA LEU A 250 16.12 16.56 -21.54
C LEU A 250 15.87 15.11 -21.11
N LEU A 251 15.53 14.20 -22.04
CA LEU A 251 15.22 12.81 -21.69
C LEU A 251 16.39 12.14 -20.99
N ILE A 252 17.58 12.16 -21.61
CA ILE A 252 18.76 11.46 -21.07
C ILE A 252 19.20 12.03 -19.71
N PRO A 253 19.35 13.36 -19.54
CA PRO A 253 19.60 13.96 -18.23
C PRO A 253 18.56 13.60 -17.17
N THR A 254 17.28 13.58 -17.54
CA THR A 254 16.18 13.24 -16.63
C THR A 254 16.28 11.80 -16.16
N VAL A 255 16.49 10.85 -17.08
CA VAL A 255 16.63 9.42 -16.74
C VAL A 255 17.79 9.21 -15.76
N ILE A 256 18.96 9.78 -16.04
CA ILE A 256 20.15 9.62 -15.19
C ILE A 256 19.89 10.24 -13.81
N SER A 257 19.34 11.45 -13.77
CA SER A 257 19.04 12.17 -12.53
C SER A 257 18.00 11.44 -11.67
N VAL A 258 16.94 10.92 -12.30
CA VAL A 258 15.91 10.11 -11.64
C VAL A 258 16.51 8.84 -11.04
N ILE A 259 17.38 8.14 -11.76
CA ILE A 259 18.04 6.92 -11.26
C ILE A 259 18.94 7.25 -10.07
N ILE A 260 19.81 8.27 -10.19
CA ILE A 260 20.73 8.68 -9.12
C ILE A 260 19.96 9.06 -7.86
N SER A 261 18.95 9.92 -8.01
CA SER A 261 18.12 10.37 -6.89
C SER A 261 17.36 9.22 -6.22
N ASN A 262 16.83 8.28 -7.01
CA ASN A 262 16.14 7.09 -6.51
C ASN A 262 17.08 6.13 -5.74
N ILE A 263 18.32 5.95 -6.23
CA ILE A 263 19.35 5.16 -5.53
C ILE A 263 19.69 5.81 -4.19
N ILE A 264 19.92 7.12 -4.17
CA ILE A 264 20.33 7.87 -2.98
C ILE A 264 19.22 7.90 -1.93
N SER A 265 17.96 8.06 -2.31
CA SER A 265 16.82 7.96 -1.38
C SER A 265 16.70 6.57 -0.72
N GLY A 266 17.44 5.56 -1.20
CA GLY A 266 17.53 4.23 -0.59
C GLY A 266 16.30 3.38 -0.86
N LYS A 267 16.11 2.24 -0.14
CA LYS A 267 14.98 1.27 -0.33
C LYS A 267 13.83 1.36 0.69
N ASN A 268 13.97 2.12 1.78
CA ASN A 268 12.98 2.14 2.86
C ASN A 268 12.34 3.52 3.12
N ASN A 269 12.71 4.51 2.34
CA ASN A 269 12.26 5.89 2.46
C ASN A 269 11.35 6.23 1.27
N TYR A 270 10.06 6.39 1.51
CA TYR A 270 9.07 6.89 0.55
C TYR A 270 7.80 7.30 1.30
N ILE A 271 7.05 8.25 0.73
CA ILE A 271 5.88 8.87 1.35
C ILE A 271 4.78 7.84 1.65
N TYR A 272 4.48 6.96 0.70
CA TYR A 272 3.34 6.04 0.77
C TYR A 272 3.57 4.77 1.60
N LYS A 273 4.66 4.70 2.37
CA LYS A 273 5.04 3.52 3.14
C LYS A 273 4.00 3.09 4.18
N ASN A 274 3.32 4.06 4.78
CA ASN A 274 2.30 3.79 5.79
C ASN A 274 0.90 3.60 5.16
N TYR A 275 0.70 4.01 3.90
CA TYR A 275 -0.59 3.97 3.21
C TYR A 275 -0.79 2.69 2.39
N VAL A 276 0.30 2.16 1.80
CA VAL A 276 0.24 0.89 1.07
C VAL A 276 0.43 -0.24 2.07
N SER A 277 -0.65 -0.69 2.70
CA SER A 277 -0.68 -1.90 3.51
C SER A 277 -0.59 -3.13 2.59
N ASN A 278 0.61 -3.47 2.14
CA ASN A 278 0.83 -4.84 1.73
C ASN A 278 0.65 -5.74 2.96
N ILE A 279 0.00 -6.90 2.80
CA ILE A 279 0.03 -7.99 3.78
C ILE A 279 1.50 -8.28 4.17
N ARG A 280 2.43 -8.11 3.22
CA ARG A 280 3.88 -8.17 3.46
C ARG A 280 4.47 -7.02 4.29
N THR A 281 3.89 -5.83 4.29
CA THR A 281 4.27 -4.75 5.22
C THR A 281 3.63 -4.92 6.59
N GLN A 282 2.43 -5.51 6.68
CA GLN A 282 1.93 -6.04 7.96
C GLN A 282 2.89 -7.11 8.50
N LEU A 283 3.41 -8.01 7.65
CA LEU A 283 4.45 -8.99 8.00
C LEU A 283 5.79 -8.36 8.43
N LEU A 284 6.25 -7.32 7.75
CA LEU A 284 7.51 -6.66 8.08
C LEU A 284 7.40 -5.78 9.32
N ASN A 285 6.23 -5.17 9.55
CA ASN A 285 5.93 -4.43 10.76
C ASN A 285 5.72 -5.39 11.94
N ALA A 286 5.00 -6.50 11.75
CA ALA A 286 4.93 -7.62 12.71
C ALA A 286 6.34 -8.15 13.03
N LYS A 287 7.19 -8.41 12.02
CA LYS A 287 8.60 -8.81 12.22
C LYS A 287 9.45 -7.76 12.93
N LYS A 288 9.13 -6.47 12.83
CA LYS A 288 9.91 -5.37 13.43
C LYS A 288 9.43 -4.92 14.80
N HIS A 289 8.14 -5.02 15.06
CA HIS A 289 7.52 -4.54 16.29
C HIS A 289 7.17 -5.64 17.27
N ASP A 290 7.09 -6.91 16.84
CA ASP A 290 6.67 -7.97 17.74
C ASP A 290 7.42 -9.29 17.51
N SER A 291 8.49 -9.50 18.28
CA SER A 291 9.19 -10.79 18.35
C SER A 291 8.24 -11.93 18.76
N LYS A 292 7.08 -11.62 19.35
CA LYS A 292 6.06 -12.59 19.78
C LYS A 292 5.31 -13.23 18.61
N LEU A 293 5.15 -12.54 17.46
CA LEU A 293 4.44 -13.07 16.29
C LEU A 293 5.11 -14.30 15.66
N ARG A 294 6.41 -14.52 15.89
CA ARG A 294 7.11 -15.75 15.46
C ARG A 294 6.75 -16.97 16.30
N ASN A 295 6.24 -16.77 17.51
CA ASN A 295 5.96 -17.85 18.46
C ASN A 295 4.52 -18.33 18.37
N TYR A 296 3.63 -17.60 17.68
CA TYR A 296 2.26 -18.06 17.48
C TYR A 296 2.23 -19.15 16.42
N LEU A 297 1.50 -20.20 16.77
CA LEU A 297 1.23 -21.34 15.94
C LEU A 297 -0.14 -21.19 15.29
N VAL A 298 -0.37 -21.93 14.20
CA VAL A 298 -1.68 -21.97 13.52
C VAL A 298 -2.79 -22.35 14.49
N ARG A 299 -2.53 -23.26 15.45
CA ARG A 299 -3.50 -23.64 16.48
C ARG A 299 -3.99 -22.50 17.38
N ASP A 300 -3.20 -21.43 17.51
CA ASP A 300 -3.54 -20.31 18.39
C ASP A 300 -4.53 -19.34 17.72
N VAL A 301 -4.72 -19.49 16.40
CA VAL A 301 -5.55 -18.60 15.55
C VAL A 301 -6.66 -19.36 14.84
N MET A 302 -6.52 -20.68 14.71
CA MET A 302 -7.50 -21.50 14.02
C MET A 302 -8.88 -21.36 14.66
N ASN A 303 -9.89 -21.22 13.80
CA ASN A 303 -11.29 -21.24 14.22
C ASN A 303 -11.97 -22.45 13.59
N SER A 304 -12.85 -23.12 14.34
CA SER A 304 -13.49 -24.38 13.93
C SER A 304 -14.56 -24.21 12.86
N ASP A 305 -14.84 -22.98 12.45
CA ASP A 305 -15.89 -22.65 11.49
C ASP A 305 -15.42 -22.91 10.06
N PHE A 306 -15.71 -24.10 9.55
CA PHE A 306 -15.58 -24.42 8.12
C PHE A 306 -16.78 -25.23 7.64
N TYR A 307 -17.01 -25.17 6.33
CA TYR A 307 -18.10 -25.92 5.70
C TYR A 307 -17.51 -26.92 4.71
N ASN A 308 -18.01 -28.15 4.79
CA ASN A 308 -17.62 -29.24 3.92
C ASN A 308 -18.68 -29.50 2.84
N ILE A 309 -18.23 -30.06 1.71
CA ILE A 309 -19.07 -30.54 0.64
C ILE A 309 -18.53 -31.87 0.11
N ASN A 310 -19.43 -32.81 -0.20
CA ASN A 310 -19.03 -34.10 -0.74
C ASN A 310 -18.54 -33.95 -2.19
N HIS A 311 -17.52 -34.71 -2.59
CA HIS A 311 -16.99 -34.67 -3.97
C HIS A 311 -18.03 -35.05 -5.05
N ASN A 312 -19.09 -35.79 -4.70
CA ASN A 312 -20.18 -36.17 -5.60
C ASN A 312 -21.28 -35.11 -5.72
N ALA A 313 -21.25 -34.06 -4.89
CA ALA A 313 -22.22 -32.97 -4.97
C ALA A 313 -22.10 -32.23 -6.31
N THR A 314 -23.19 -31.57 -6.72
CA THR A 314 -23.17 -30.78 -7.95
C THR A 314 -22.51 -29.42 -7.70
N ILE A 315 -22.00 -28.81 -8.77
CA ILE A 315 -21.49 -27.43 -8.73
C ILE A 315 -22.56 -26.45 -8.25
N ASN A 316 -23.83 -26.66 -8.64
CA ASN A 316 -24.93 -25.79 -8.23
C ASN A 316 -25.14 -25.82 -6.71
N ASP A 317 -25.06 -27.00 -6.11
CA ASP A 317 -25.13 -27.15 -4.64
C ASP A 317 -23.99 -26.39 -3.97
N ALA A 318 -22.76 -26.49 -4.51
CA ALA A 318 -21.60 -25.76 -4.00
C ALA A 318 -21.80 -24.23 -4.08
N VAL A 319 -22.28 -23.73 -5.21
CA VAL A 319 -22.55 -22.30 -5.42
C VAL A 319 -23.66 -21.81 -4.50
N GLN A 320 -24.72 -22.61 -4.32
CA GLN A 320 -25.83 -22.26 -3.43
C GLN A 320 -25.38 -22.20 -1.97
N ILE A 321 -24.67 -23.23 -1.49
CA ILE A 321 -24.12 -23.26 -0.13
C ILE A 321 -23.19 -22.05 0.11
N MET A 322 -22.30 -21.74 -0.84
CA MET A 322 -21.41 -20.57 -0.72
C MET A 322 -22.18 -19.24 -0.63
N ARG A 323 -23.29 -19.09 -1.37
CA ARG A 323 -24.14 -17.89 -1.32
C ARG A 323 -24.93 -17.78 -0.03
N ASP A 324 -25.57 -18.88 0.39
CA ASP A 324 -26.44 -18.91 1.56
C ASP A 324 -25.64 -18.69 2.85
N LEU A 325 -24.45 -19.29 2.94
CA LEU A 325 -23.55 -19.15 4.09
C LEU A 325 -22.56 -17.98 3.96
N ASN A 326 -22.57 -17.28 2.81
CA ASN A 326 -21.66 -16.18 2.48
C ASN A 326 -20.17 -16.52 2.70
N VAL A 327 -19.77 -17.70 2.23
CA VAL A 327 -18.39 -18.22 2.34
C VAL A 327 -17.70 -18.26 0.99
N LYS A 328 -16.36 -18.15 1.01
CA LYS A 328 -15.54 -18.03 -0.21
C LYS A 328 -14.92 -19.33 -0.68
N SER A 329 -14.80 -20.31 0.23
CA SER A 329 -14.29 -21.63 -0.09
C SER A 329 -15.11 -22.70 0.63
N LEU A 330 -15.08 -23.90 0.06
CA LEU A 330 -15.63 -25.11 0.65
C LEU A 330 -14.55 -26.18 0.66
N VAL A 331 -14.52 -26.95 1.74
CA VAL A 331 -13.65 -28.11 1.90
C VAL A 331 -14.31 -29.30 1.22
N VAL A 332 -13.62 -29.95 0.29
CA VAL A 332 -14.15 -31.14 -0.38
C VAL A 332 -13.75 -32.38 0.40
N THR A 333 -14.75 -33.15 0.81
CA THR A 333 -14.56 -34.42 1.53
C THR A 333 -15.10 -35.60 0.75
N ASN A 334 -14.57 -36.78 1.06
CA ASN A 334 -15.11 -38.05 0.58
C ASN A 334 -16.27 -38.56 1.46
N ASN A 335 -16.82 -39.72 1.11
CA ASN A 335 -17.90 -40.37 1.89
C ASN A 335 -17.48 -40.80 3.30
N GLU A 336 -16.18 -40.74 3.64
CA GLU A 336 -15.61 -41.05 4.95
C GLU A 336 -15.13 -39.77 5.69
N ASP A 337 -15.57 -38.59 5.27
CA ASP A 337 -15.17 -37.26 5.79
C ASP A 337 -13.67 -36.94 5.71
N LYS A 338 -12.91 -37.64 4.84
CA LYS A 338 -11.49 -37.34 4.58
C LYS A 338 -11.35 -36.22 3.55
N PHE A 339 -10.35 -35.38 3.76
CA PHE A 339 -10.00 -34.29 2.86
C PHE A 339 -9.52 -34.77 1.49
N GLU A 340 -10.15 -34.29 0.42
CA GLU A 340 -9.73 -34.55 -0.97
C GLU A 340 -9.36 -33.29 -1.76
N GLY A 341 -9.74 -32.10 -1.28
CA GLY A 341 -9.40 -30.86 -1.95
C GLY A 341 -10.16 -29.66 -1.44
N MET A 342 -10.03 -28.54 -2.15
CA MET A 342 -10.80 -27.33 -1.90
C MET A 342 -11.37 -26.74 -3.18
N VAL A 343 -12.51 -26.07 -3.02
CA VAL A 343 -13.16 -25.33 -4.10
C VAL A 343 -13.30 -23.88 -3.67
N TYR A 344 -12.86 -22.96 -4.53
CA TYR A 344 -12.99 -21.53 -4.30
C TYR A 344 -14.09 -20.96 -5.18
N PHE A 345 -14.80 -19.96 -4.66
CA PHE A 345 -15.85 -19.26 -5.41
C PHE A 345 -15.33 -18.67 -6.73
N GLU A 346 -14.07 -18.23 -6.74
CA GLU A 346 -13.40 -17.67 -7.92
C GLU A 346 -13.31 -18.71 -9.05
N ASP A 347 -12.96 -19.95 -8.73
CA ASP A 347 -12.87 -21.04 -9.71
C ASP A 347 -14.25 -21.41 -10.26
N LEU A 348 -15.28 -21.42 -9.41
CA LEU A 348 -16.67 -21.67 -9.81
C LEU A 348 -17.22 -20.57 -10.73
N SER A 349 -16.86 -19.31 -10.49
CA SER A 349 -17.31 -18.16 -11.28
C SER A 349 -16.72 -18.10 -12.69
N SER A 350 -15.60 -18.79 -12.93
CA SER A 350 -14.90 -18.82 -14.22
C SER A 350 -15.55 -19.77 -15.24
N VAL A 351 -16.43 -20.68 -14.79
CA VAL A 351 -17.07 -21.70 -15.63
C VAL A 351 -18.36 -21.13 -16.24
N SER A 352 -18.21 -20.52 -17.42
CA SER A 352 -19.29 -19.86 -18.18
C SER A 352 -20.40 -20.79 -18.70
N LYS A 353 -20.23 -22.12 -18.63
CA LYS A 353 -21.23 -23.12 -18.98
C LYS A 353 -21.23 -24.25 -17.95
N ILE A 354 -21.93 -24.05 -16.84
CA ILE A 354 -22.21 -25.12 -15.89
C ILE A 354 -23.17 -26.10 -16.59
N GLN A 355 -22.66 -27.24 -17.06
CA GLN A 355 -23.51 -28.35 -17.46
C GLN A 355 -24.19 -28.92 -16.20
N GLU A 356 -25.49 -29.24 -16.28
CA GLU A 356 -26.33 -29.63 -15.14
C GLU A 356 -25.79 -30.83 -14.32
N ASN A 357 -24.82 -31.60 -14.84
CA ASN A 357 -24.30 -32.82 -14.22
C ASN A 357 -22.81 -32.79 -13.87
N MET A 358 -22.15 -31.63 -13.89
CA MET A 358 -20.77 -31.55 -13.42
C MET A 358 -20.70 -31.58 -11.88
N THR A 359 -19.86 -32.45 -11.35
CA THR A 359 -19.65 -32.61 -9.90
C THR A 359 -18.51 -31.75 -9.39
N VAL A 360 -18.51 -31.48 -8.09
CA VAL A 360 -17.44 -30.71 -7.42
C VAL A 360 -16.06 -31.33 -7.66
N LYS A 361 -15.98 -32.66 -7.77
CA LYS A 361 -14.74 -33.40 -8.07
C LYS A 361 -14.02 -32.95 -9.34
N SER A 362 -14.73 -32.45 -10.37
CA SER A 362 -14.11 -32.06 -11.63
C SER A 362 -13.45 -30.68 -11.62
N ILE A 363 -13.79 -29.85 -10.63
CA ILE A 363 -13.31 -28.46 -10.51
C ILE A 363 -12.40 -28.26 -9.30
N MET A 364 -12.50 -29.11 -8.29
CA MET A 364 -11.73 -28.95 -7.06
C MET A 364 -10.22 -28.92 -7.29
N ILE A 365 -9.53 -28.12 -6.50
CA ILE A 365 -8.08 -28.17 -6.38
C ILE A 365 -7.75 -29.41 -5.54
N HIS A 366 -7.20 -30.44 -6.19
CA HIS A 366 -6.89 -31.74 -5.57
C HIS A 366 -5.74 -31.69 -4.56
N ASP A 367 -4.80 -30.75 -4.71
CA ASP A 367 -3.65 -30.61 -3.81
C ASP A 367 -3.43 -29.13 -3.46
N PRO A 368 -4.36 -28.52 -2.69
CA PRO A 368 -4.18 -27.15 -2.26
C PRO A 368 -3.03 -27.08 -1.25
N PRO A 369 -2.38 -25.92 -1.06
CA PRO A 369 -1.45 -25.74 0.04
C PRO A 369 -2.16 -26.07 1.36
N ILE A 370 -1.48 -26.80 2.25
CA ILE A 370 -2.02 -27.27 3.53
C ILE A 370 -1.19 -26.69 4.68
N LEU A 371 -1.84 -26.43 5.80
CA LEU A 371 -1.17 -26.13 7.07
C LEU A 371 -1.44 -27.21 8.11
N ARG A 372 -0.54 -27.28 9.09
CA ARG A 372 -0.66 -28.12 10.27
C ARG A 372 -0.83 -27.25 11.51
N PRO A 373 -1.48 -27.75 12.59
CA PRO A 373 -1.66 -26.97 13.82
C PRO A 373 -0.35 -26.46 14.46
N LEU A 374 0.74 -27.20 14.27
CA LEU A 374 2.08 -26.87 14.76
C LEU A 374 2.91 -26.03 13.78
N ASP A 375 2.37 -25.69 12.61
CA ASP A 375 3.02 -24.74 11.74
C ASP A 375 2.99 -23.35 12.37
N THR A 376 4.03 -22.57 12.10
CA THR A 376 4.04 -21.16 12.50
C THR A 376 3.09 -20.37 11.60
N ILE A 377 2.52 -19.27 12.11
CA ILE A 377 1.77 -18.32 11.27
C ILE A 377 2.62 -17.82 10.08
N MET A 378 3.96 -17.82 10.21
CA MET A 378 4.85 -17.46 9.13
C MET A 378 4.72 -18.38 7.90
N ASN A 379 4.47 -19.68 8.12
CA ASN A 379 4.27 -20.66 7.05
C ASN A 379 2.99 -20.34 6.25
N TYR A 380 1.90 -19.95 6.93
CA TYR A 380 0.67 -19.49 6.26
C TYR A 380 0.96 -18.33 5.30
N PHE A 381 1.68 -17.33 5.78
CA PHE A 381 2.00 -16.17 4.96
C PHE A 381 2.94 -16.47 3.80
N GLU A 382 3.86 -17.43 3.97
CA GLU A 382 4.70 -17.91 2.89
C GLU A 382 3.86 -18.59 1.80
N LEU A 383 2.92 -19.46 2.20
CA LEU A 383 2.02 -20.15 1.28
C LEU A 383 1.16 -19.16 0.49
N ILE A 384 0.46 -18.23 1.15
CA ILE A 384 -0.33 -17.20 0.46
C ILE A 384 0.49 -16.38 -0.53
N SER A 385 1.74 -16.07 -0.18
CA SER A 385 2.61 -15.30 -1.06
C SER A 385 3.02 -16.05 -2.33
N LYS A 386 3.00 -17.39 -2.31
CA LYS A 386 3.37 -18.26 -3.44
C LYS A 386 2.17 -18.70 -4.26
N THR A 387 1.02 -18.95 -3.62
CA THR A 387 -0.12 -19.62 -4.26
C THR A 387 -1.28 -18.68 -4.61
N ALA A 388 -1.26 -17.41 -4.15
CA ALA A 388 -2.33 -16.43 -4.32
C ALA A 388 -3.71 -16.84 -3.76
N VAL A 389 -3.78 -17.98 -3.05
CA VAL A 389 -4.96 -18.50 -2.37
C VAL A 389 -5.16 -17.78 -1.04
N SER A 390 -6.39 -17.39 -0.71
CA SER A 390 -6.70 -16.59 0.50
C SER A 390 -7.09 -17.41 1.74
N GLU A 391 -7.49 -18.66 1.55
CA GLU A 391 -8.01 -19.56 2.58
C GLU A 391 -7.28 -20.90 2.46
N ILE A 392 -6.69 -21.37 3.55
CA ILE A 392 -5.81 -22.56 3.57
C ILE A 392 -6.36 -23.56 4.59
N PRO A 393 -6.49 -24.85 4.26
CA PRO A 393 -7.03 -25.83 5.17
C PRO A 393 -5.95 -26.21 6.19
N VAL A 394 -6.36 -26.33 7.44
CA VAL A 394 -5.52 -26.89 8.50
C VAL A 394 -5.93 -28.35 8.67
N ILE A 395 -5.00 -29.26 8.38
CA ILE A 395 -5.26 -30.70 8.41
C ILE A 395 -4.59 -31.32 9.64
N SER A 396 -5.22 -32.37 10.19
CA SER A 396 -4.64 -33.16 11.26
C SER A 396 -3.26 -33.70 10.85
N PRO A 397 -2.28 -33.75 11.77
CA PRO A 397 -1.00 -34.43 11.52
C PRO A 397 -1.13 -35.93 11.24
N ASP A 398 -2.25 -36.54 11.62
CA ASP A 398 -2.48 -37.97 11.45
C ASP A 398 -2.78 -38.33 9.98
N ASP A 399 -2.44 -39.55 9.57
CA ASP A 399 -2.69 -40.10 8.21
C ASP A 399 -4.17 -40.08 7.78
N ASN A 400 -5.08 -39.77 8.71
CA ASN A 400 -6.52 -39.70 8.48
C ASN A 400 -6.97 -38.50 7.62
N LYS A 401 -6.09 -37.53 7.29
CA LYS A 401 -6.40 -36.36 6.45
C LYS A 401 -7.70 -35.64 6.87
N LEU A 402 -7.94 -35.48 8.17
CA LEU A 402 -9.10 -34.77 8.68
C LEU A 402 -8.87 -33.26 8.67
N VAL A 403 -9.85 -32.49 8.20
CA VAL A 403 -9.78 -31.02 8.27
C VAL A 403 -10.20 -30.57 9.66
N LEU A 404 -9.35 -29.75 10.28
CA LEU A 404 -9.58 -29.18 11.61
C LEU A 404 -10.15 -27.77 11.53
N SER A 405 -9.73 -26.99 10.52
CA SER A 405 -10.19 -25.62 10.30
C SER A 405 -9.79 -25.09 8.92
N ILE A 406 -10.31 -23.93 8.54
CA ILE A 406 -9.78 -23.10 7.46
C ILE A 406 -9.16 -21.86 8.09
N LEU A 407 -7.91 -21.55 7.73
CA LEU A 407 -7.25 -20.32 8.15
C LEU A 407 -7.39 -19.26 7.06
N SER A 408 -7.95 -18.11 7.42
CA SER A 408 -8.11 -16.96 6.54
C SER A 408 -7.34 -15.74 7.03
N LEU A 409 -7.16 -14.76 6.14
CA LEU A 409 -6.50 -13.50 6.50
C LEU A 409 -7.32 -12.73 7.56
N ARG A 410 -8.63 -12.99 7.66
CA ARG A 410 -9.52 -12.37 8.65
C ARG A 410 -9.16 -12.84 10.05
N ASP A 411 -8.84 -14.11 10.23
CA ASP A 411 -8.54 -14.71 11.53
C ASP A 411 -7.21 -14.19 12.07
N ILE A 412 -6.22 -14.04 11.18
CA ILE A 412 -4.95 -13.42 11.56
C ILE A 412 -5.11 -11.93 11.85
N ASN A 413 -5.95 -11.21 11.11
CA ASN A 413 -6.23 -9.81 11.41
C ASN A 413 -6.96 -9.65 12.76
N LYS A 414 -7.84 -10.58 13.15
CA LYS A 414 -8.43 -10.60 14.50
C LYS A 414 -7.34 -10.74 15.57
N LEU A 415 -6.40 -11.67 15.39
CA LEU A 415 -5.27 -11.82 16.31
C LEU A 415 -4.42 -10.52 16.37
N LEU A 416 -4.07 -9.95 15.21
CA LEU A 416 -3.28 -8.71 15.14
C LEU A 416 -3.97 -7.50 15.77
N ASN A 417 -5.29 -7.40 15.65
CA ASN A 417 -6.05 -6.33 16.28
C ASN A 417 -6.13 -6.54 17.80
N ASN A 418 -6.33 -7.78 18.26
CA ASN A 418 -6.37 -8.11 19.69
C ASN A 418 -5.01 -7.91 20.38
N ILE A 419 -3.89 -8.14 19.69
CA ILE A 419 -2.54 -7.85 20.21
C ILE A 419 -2.30 -6.35 20.40
N ASN A 420 -3.00 -5.50 19.62
CA ASN A 420 -2.87 -4.05 19.68
C ASN A 420 -3.92 -3.36 20.57
N ASP A 421 -4.79 -4.12 21.24
CA ASP A 421 -5.87 -3.60 22.08
C ASP A 421 -5.43 -3.52 23.55
N PRO A 422 -5.22 -2.32 24.13
CA PRO A 422 -4.62 -2.16 25.47
C PRO A 422 -5.61 -2.42 26.63
N ILE A 423 -6.79 -3.00 26.37
CA ILE A 423 -7.91 -3.06 27.34
C ILE A 423 -8.20 -4.49 27.87
N PHE A 424 -7.58 -5.57 27.33
CA PHE A 424 -7.77 -6.92 27.90
C PHE A 424 -6.52 -7.46 28.63
N PRO A 425 -6.68 -8.05 29.83
CA PRO A 425 -5.57 -8.51 30.64
C PRO A 425 -4.98 -9.82 30.09
N ASP A 426 -3.65 -9.93 30.20
CA ASP A 426 -2.81 -11.08 29.84
C ASP A 426 -3.53 -12.43 29.77
N LEU A 427 -3.55 -13.03 28.58
CA LEU A 427 -4.06 -14.38 28.31
C LEU A 427 -3.38 -15.48 29.16
N GLU A 428 -2.26 -15.17 29.83
CA GLU A 428 -1.64 -16.04 30.85
C GLU A 428 -2.55 -16.26 32.09
N LYS A 429 -3.43 -15.31 32.42
CA LYS A 429 -4.38 -15.46 33.55
C LYS A 429 -5.58 -16.36 33.23
N SER A 430 -5.94 -16.53 31.95
CA SER A 430 -7.00 -17.46 31.55
C SER A 430 -6.54 -18.92 31.67
N ASN A 431 -5.31 -19.20 31.24
CA ASN A 431 -4.72 -20.54 31.33
C ASN A 431 -4.49 -21.00 32.78
N SER A 432 -4.14 -20.09 33.70
CA SER A 432 -4.01 -20.44 35.13
C SER A 432 -5.35 -20.65 35.84
N LYS A 433 -6.44 -20.00 35.39
CA LYS A 433 -7.80 -20.27 35.87
C LYS A 433 -8.32 -21.62 35.36
N LEU A 434 -8.09 -21.94 34.09
CA LEU A 434 -8.43 -23.24 33.51
C LEU A 434 -7.67 -24.39 34.20
N GLN A 435 -6.37 -24.23 34.48
CA GLN A 435 -5.61 -25.22 35.26
C GLN A 435 -6.09 -25.37 36.72
N LYS A 436 -6.61 -24.30 37.34
CA LYS A 436 -7.18 -24.39 38.70
C LYS A 436 -8.54 -25.08 38.74
N VAL A 437 -9.38 -24.88 37.72
CA VAL A 437 -10.68 -25.56 37.59
C VAL A 437 -10.50 -27.05 37.28
N ILE A 438 -9.51 -27.41 36.46
CA ILE A 438 -9.17 -28.82 36.19
C ILE A 438 -8.67 -29.56 37.45
N ASN A 439 -8.07 -28.85 38.40
CA ASN A 439 -7.53 -29.43 39.63
C ASN A 439 -8.52 -29.45 40.81
N SER A 440 -9.69 -28.81 40.73
CA SER A 440 -10.64 -28.70 41.86
C SER A 440 -11.79 -29.71 41.84
N ASP A 441 -12.08 -30.34 40.71
CA ASP A 441 -13.28 -31.18 40.60
C ASP A 441 -12.94 -32.66 40.82
N THR A 442 -12.60 -32.98 42.07
CA THR A 442 -12.79 -34.32 42.63
C THR A 442 -13.83 -34.22 43.74
N TYR A 443 -14.94 -34.93 43.54
CA TYR A 443 -16.07 -35.25 44.44
C TYR A 443 -17.42 -34.52 44.23
N ASN A 444 -18.40 -35.41 43.97
CA ASN A 444 -19.84 -35.41 44.25
C ASN A 444 -20.85 -34.97 43.17
N LEU A 445 -21.68 -35.96 42.83
CA LEU A 445 -22.85 -35.99 41.96
C LEU A 445 -24.00 -35.08 42.40
N SER A 446 -24.77 -34.56 41.45
CA SER A 446 -26.23 -34.81 41.35
C SER A 446 -26.75 -34.42 39.96
N GLU A 447 -27.68 -35.22 39.46
CA GLU A 447 -28.37 -35.16 38.16
C GLU A 447 -29.32 -33.96 38.06
N ASP A 448 -29.37 -33.32 36.89
CA ASP A 448 -30.56 -33.29 35.99
C ASP A 448 -30.55 -32.08 35.03
N GLU A 449 -31.01 -32.35 33.79
CA GLU A 449 -31.42 -31.43 32.71
C GLU A 449 -30.36 -30.69 31.87
N GLU A 450 -29.78 -31.34 30.84
CA GLU A 450 -29.45 -30.74 29.51
C GLU A 450 -28.89 -31.82 28.53
N PHE A 451 -29.74 -32.73 28.03
CA PHE A 451 -29.26 -34.00 27.42
C PHE A 451 -29.02 -34.04 25.90
N ASP A 452 -29.19 -32.97 25.11
CA ASP A 452 -29.01 -33.07 23.63
C ASP A 452 -27.89 -32.19 23.03
N LYS A 453 -27.34 -31.23 23.79
CA LYS A 453 -26.22 -30.39 23.32
C LYS A 453 -24.86 -30.87 23.80
N PHE A 454 -24.84 -31.67 24.86
CA PHE A 454 -23.62 -32.20 25.48
C PHE A 454 -22.98 -33.37 24.71
N ASP A 455 -23.72 -34.09 23.86
CA ASP A 455 -23.22 -35.32 23.25
C ASP A 455 -22.27 -35.08 22.06
N LYS A 456 -22.39 -33.93 21.38
CA LYS A 456 -21.45 -33.50 20.31
C LYS A 456 -20.15 -32.93 20.87
N ASP A 457 -20.24 -32.09 21.90
CA ASP A 457 -19.07 -31.51 22.55
C ASP A 457 -18.29 -32.58 23.33
N ASN A 458 -18.97 -33.57 23.93
CA ASN A 458 -18.28 -34.70 24.58
C ASN A 458 -17.52 -35.59 23.59
N LYS A 459 -17.98 -35.78 22.35
CA LYS A 459 -17.25 -36.56 21.34
C LYS A 459 -15.97 -35.89 20.85
N ILE A 460 -15.96 -34.55 20.81
CA ILE A 460 -14.79 -33.76 20.40
C ILE A 460 -13.84 -33.59 21.60
N ILE A 461 -14.36 -33.34 22.80
CA ILE A 461 -13.58 -33.23 24.03
C ILE A 461 -13.00 -34.60 24.45
N SER A 462 -13.70 -35.72 24.24
CA SER A 462 -13.15 -37.06 24.51
C SER A 462 -12.02 -37.39 23.53
N ARG A 463 -12.19 -37.07 22.23
CA ARG A 463 -11.14 -37.26 21.22
C ARG A 463 -9.94 -36.35 21.42
N LEU A 464 -10.14 -35.15 21.97
CA LEU A 464 -9.02 -34.30 22.39
C LEU A 464 -8.37 -34.88 23.65
N LYS A 465 -9.12 -35.31 24.68
CA LYS A 465 -8.56 -35.91 25.90
C LYS A 465 -7.71 -37.16 25.64
N ASP A 466 -8.11 -38.00 24.69
CA ASP A 466 -7.33 -39.19 24.28
C ASP A 466 -6.00 -38.83 23.58
N TYR A 467 -5.82 -37.58 23.14
CA TYR A 467 -4.56 -37.04 22.61
C TYR A 467 -3.68 -36.38 23.70
N TRP A 468 -4.26 -36.02 24.84
CA TRP A 468 -3.59 -35.30 25.95
C TRP A 468 -3.28 -36.19 27.17
N ALA A 469 -3.45 -37.51 27.06
CA ALA A 469 -2.84 -38.51 27.94
C ALA A 469 -1.63 -39.13 27.23
#